data_AF-A0A955EPY0-F1
#
_entry.id   AF-A0A955EPY0-F1
#
_cell.length_a   1.000
_cell.length_b   1.000
_cell.length_c   1.000
_cell.angle_alpha   90.00
_cell.angle_beta   90.00
_cell.angle_gamma   90.00
#
_symmetry.space_group_name_H-M   'P 1'
#
loop_
_entity.id
_entity.type
_entity.pdbx_description
1 polymer ?
#
loop_
_entity_poly.entity_id
_entity_poly.type
_entity_poly.pdbx_seq_one_letter_code
_entity_poly.pdbx_strand_id
1 'polypeptide(L)'
;MTSRRVAPIVLIGAVALAVSAAFWFGLGHSDADEAGPPFTRPAWADAGPHGASFGARKRLVRELLENHLRIGMSQVDVGALLGDPDFESRRVEGEYWGWKCSPHPIGSGFYSLVIRWDTDGALLYASAPGGPQIGR
;
A
#
# COMPACT_ATOMS: atom_id res chain seq x y z
N MET A 1 -62.90 1.90 -11.38
CA MET A 1 -62.06 2.98 -11.92
C MET A 1 -60.68 2.90 -11.29
N THR A 2 -59.81 2.13 -11.94
CA THR A 2 -58.40 1.93 -11.60
C THR A 2 -57.58 2.97 -12.37
N SER A 3 -56.78 3.80 -11.70
CA SER A 3 -55.38 4.06 -12.11
C SER A 3 -54.70 5.19 -11.37
N ARG A 4 -53.60 4.80 -10.71
CA ARG A 4 -52.25 5.33 -10.96
C ARG A 4 -52.06 6.84 -10.76
N ARG A 5 -51.84 7.25 -9.50
CA ARG A 5 -51.13 8.50 -9.19
C ARG A 5 -50.12 8.31 -8.06
N VAL A 6 -49.30 7.26 -8.14
CA VAL A 6 -48.11 7.10 -7.28
C VAL A 6 -47.04 6.44 -8.13
N ALA A 7 -46.34 7.20 -8.96
CA ALA A 7 -45.33 6.61 -9.86
C ALA A 7 -44.05 7.43 -10.11
N PRO A 8 -43.96 8.77 -9.98
CA PRO A 8 -42.71 9.44 -10.35
C PRO A 8 -41.71 9.62 -9.18
N ILE A 9 -42.16 9.66 -7.92
CA ILE A 9 -41.27 9.99 -6.79
C ILE A 9 -40.41 8.79 -6.35
N VAL A 10 -40.96 7.57 -6.42
CA VAL A 10 -40.22 6.35 -6.05
C VAL A 10 -39.09 6.06 -7.05
N LEU A 11 -39.26 6.43 -8.32
CA LEU A 11 -38.26 6.19 -9.36
C LEU A 11 -37.00 7.04 -9.17
N ILE A 12 -37.15 8.30 -8.75
CA ILE A 12 -36.02 9.23 -8.54
C ILE A 12 -35.21 8.81 -7.30
N GLY A 13 -35.88 8.40 -6.22
CA GLY A 13 -35.22 7.90 -5.02
C GLY A 13 -34.38 6.64 -5.29
N ALA A 14 -34.91 5.70 -6.09
CA ALA A 14 -34.19 4.48 -6.46
C ALA A 14 -32.98 4.77 -7.36
N VAL A 15 -33.07 5.73 -8.29
CA VAL A 15 -31.92 6.13 -9.13
C VAL A 15 -30.85 6.85 -8.32
N ALA A 16 -31.21 7.74 -7.39
CA ALA A 16 -30.24 8.43 -6.53
C ALA A 16 -29.52 7.46 -5.57
N LEU A 17 -30.23 6.45 -5.05
CA LEU A 17 -29.64 5.37 -4.26
C LEU A 17 -28.77 4.44 -5.11
N ALA A 18 -29.15 4.13 -6.35
CA ALA A 18 -28.33 3.32 -7.25
C ALA A 18 -27.06 4.06 -7.70
N VAL A 19 -27.12 5.38 -7.93
CA VAL A 19 -25.94 6.20 -8.25
C VAL A 19 -25.04 6.37 -7.03
N SER A 20 -25.62 6.54 -5.82
CA SER A 20 -24.83 6.59 -4.59
C SER A 20 -24.20 5.24 -4.26
N ALA A 21 -24.95 4.14 -4.42
CA ALA A 21 -24.42 2.79 -4.30
C ALA A 21 -23.39 2.48 -5.39
N ALA A 22 -23.54 2.97 -6.61
CA ALA A 22 -22.50 2.87 -7.65
C ALA A 22 -21.28 3.75 -7.33
N PHE A 23 -21.44 4.88 -6.64
CA PHE A 23 -20.33 5.71 -6.20
C PHE A 23 -19.59 5.10 -4.99
N TRP A 24 -20.29 4.36 -4.12
CA TRP A 24 -19.71 3.68 -2.95
C TRP A 24 -19.25 2.23 -3.23
N PHE A 25 -19.91 1.50 -4.13
CA PHE A 25 -19.62 0.11 -4.50
C PHE A 25 -19.09 -0.06 -5.95
N GLY A 26 -19.47 0.80 -6.89
CA GLY A 26 -19.07 0.73 -8.31
C GLY A 26 -17.82 1.53 -8.69
N LEU A 27 -17.42 2.51 -7.87
CA LEU A 27 -16.04 2.99 -7.75
C LEU A 27 -15.34 2.29 -6.58
N GLY A 28 -15.77 1.06 -6.30
CA GLY A 28 -15.06 0.16 -5.41
C GLY A 28 -13.61 0.10 -5.86
N HIS A 29 -12.73 0.63 -5.01
CA HIS A 29 -11.50 0.01 -4.51
C HIS A 29 -11.19 -1.30 -5.24
N SER A 30 -10.87 -1.16 -6.52
CA SER A 30 -10.44 -2.27 -7.33
C SER A 30 -9.00 -2.49 -6.91
N ASP A 31 -8.81 -3.22 -5.80
CA ASP A 31 -7.66 -4.09 -5.59
C ASP A 31 -7.68 -5.24 -6.64
N ALA A 32 -8.28 -5.02 -7.81
CA ALA A 32 -8.27 -5.90 -8.96
C ALA A 32 -6.93 -5.70 -9.64
N ASP A 33 -6.02 -6.66 -9.43
CA ASP A 33 -5.28 -7.41 -10.46
C ASP A 33 -4.88 -6.71 -11.77
N GLU A 34 -4.61 -5.41 -11.78
CA GLU A 34 -3.76 -4.83 -12.80
C GLU A 34 -2.31 -5.10 -12.39
N ALA A 35 -1.68 -6.05 -13.09
CA ALA A 35 -0.24 -6.24 -13.06
C ALA A 35 0.42 -4.89 -13.34
N GLY A 36 0.79 -4.18 -12.27
CA GLY A 36 1.49 -2.92 -12.34
C GLY A 36 2.86 -3.13 -12.98
N PRO A 37 3.55 -2.04 -13.36
CA PRO A 37 4.93 -2.17 -13.81
C PRO A 37 5.76 -2.93 -12.74
N PRO A 38 6.73 -3.75 -13.16
CA PRO A 38 7.57 -4.50 -12.23
C PRO A 38 8.29 -3.55 -11.27
N PHE A 39 8.68 -4.07 -10.10
CA PHE A 39 9.45 -3.27 -9.16
C PHE A 39 10.78 -2.86 -9.80
N THR A 40 11.00 -1.55 -9.88
CA THR A 40 12.28 -0.95 -10.28
C THR A 40 12.57 0.24 -9.38
N ARG A 41 13.86 0.56 -9.20
CA ARG A 41 14.27 1.71 -8.39
C ARG A 41 13.67 3.05 -8.89
N PRO A 42 13.62 3.32 -10.21
CA PRO A 42 12.92 4.52 -10.70
C PRO A 42 11.44 4.52 -10.37
N ALA A 43 10.71 3.41 -10.58
CA ALA A 43 9.29 3.33 -10.25
C ALA A 43 9.03 3.53 -8.75
N TRP A 44 9.92 3.00 -7.90
CA TRP A 44 9.90 3.27 -6.46
C TRP A 44 10.06 4.77 -6.18
N ALA A 45 11.11 5.40 -6.70
CA ALA A 45 11.36 6.83 -6.49
C ALA A 45 10.20 7.70 -6.98
N ASP A 46 9.66 7.43 -8.18
CA ASP A 46 8.54 8.17 -8.79
C ASP A 46 7.24 8.02 -7.99
N ALA A 47 7.00 6.85 -7.40
CA ALA A 47 5.86 6.66 -6.52
C ALA A 47 5.96 7.51 -5.25
N GLY A 48 7.17 7.85 -4.79
CA GLY A 48 7.37 8.65 -3.58
C GLY A 48 6.72 8.06 -2.31
N PRO A 49 6.85 8.73 -1.16
CA PRO A 49 6.34 8.22 0.11
C PRO A 49 4.87 8.58 0.39
N HIS A 50 4.29 9.54 -0.35
CA HIS A 50 3.02 10.19 0.02
C HIS A 50 2.07 10.48 -1.14
N GLY A 51 0.77 10.51 -0.83
CA GLY A 51 -0.23 11.20 -1.64
C GLY A 51 -0.88 10.34 -2.73
N ALA A 52 -1.16 10.95 -3.90
CA ALA A 52 -1.89 10.33 -5.01
C ALA A 52 -1.26 9.03 -5.54
N SER A 53 0.02 8.82 -5.27
CA SER A 53 0.80 7.65 -5.63
C SER A 53 0.75 6.51 -4.61
N PHE A 54 0.03 6.66 -3.49
CA PHE A 54 -0.05 5.65 -2.43
C PHE A 54 -0.44 4.25 -2.94
N GLY A 55 -1.41 4.18 -3.86
CA GLY A 55 -1.80 2.91 -4.49
C GLY A 55 -0.66 2.26 -5.28
N ALA A 56 0.11 3.04 -6.03
CA ALA A 56 1.29 2.55 -6.74
C ALA A 56 2.38 2.08 -5.77
N ARG A 57 2.63 2.84 -4.71
CA ARG A 57 3.61 2.49 -3.66
C ARG A 57 3.23 1.19 -2.95
N LYS A 58 1.96 1.00 -2.58
CA LYS A 58 1.44 -0.25 -1.96
C LYS A 58 1.67 -1.47 -2.85
N ARG A 59 1.45 -1.33 -4.17
CA ARG A 59 1.72 -2.41 -5.14
C ARG A 59 3.21 -2.73 -5.24
N LEU A 60 4.06 -1.71 -5.35
CA LEU A 60 5.51 -1.90 -5.40
C LEU A 60 6.05 -2.56 -4.13
N VAL A 61 5.50 -2.25 -2.95
CA VAL A 61 5.85 -2.93 -1.70
C VAL A 61 5.49 -4.42 -1.74
N ARG A 62 4.33 -4.78 -2.31
CA ARG A 62 3.94 -6.19 -2.48
C ARG A 62 4.92 -6.92 -3.40
N GLU A 63 5.17 -6.38 -4.58
CA GLU A 63 6.11 -6.95 -5.56
C GLU A 63 7.51 -7.10 -4.98
N LEU A 64 7.99 -6.08 -4.27
CA LEU A 64 9.26 -6.08 -3.57
C LEU A 64 9.37 -7.25 -2.57
N LEU A 65 8.36 -7.43 -1.72
CA LEU A 65 8.36 -8.48 -0.69
C LEU A 65 8.22 -9.89 -1.28
N GLU A 66 7.45 -10.04 -2.36
CA GLU A 66 7.23 -11.35 -3.00
C GLU A 66 8.44 -11.77 -3.86
N ASN A 67 9.01 -10.84 -4.63
CA ASN A 67 9.95 -11.19 -5.70
C ASN A 67 11.39 -10.72 -5.50
N HIS A 68 11.62 -9.66 -4.73
CA HIS A 68 12.94 -9.02 -4.67
C HIS A 68 13.65 -9.16 -3.32
N LEU A 69 12.93 -9.04 -2.20
CA LEU A 69 13.52 -9.18 -0.87
C LEU A 69 13.64 -10.64 -0.46
N ARG A 70 14.79 -10.98 0.12
CA ARG A 70 15.07 -12.31 0.67
C ARG A 70 15.73 -12.15 2.04
N ILE A 71 15.44 -13.10 2.92
CA ILE A 71 16.11 -13.21 4.22
C ILE A 71 17.62 -13.39 3.97
N GLY A 72 18.43 -12.69 4.75
CA GLY A 72 19.88 -12.67 4.62
C GLY A 72 20.44 -11.62 3.65
N MET A 73 19.61 -10.88 2.91
CA MET A 73 20.10 -9.75 2.10
C MET A 73 20.77 -8.70 2.97
N SER A 74 21.88 -8.13 2.51
CA SER A 74 22.59 -7.11 3.26
C SER A 74 21.83 -5.78 3.26
N GLN A 75 22.08 -4.95 4.28
CA GLN A 75 21.63 -3.55 4.31
C GLN A 75 22.01 -2.78 3.03
N VAL A 76 23.20 -3.04 2.47
CA VAL A 76 23.68 -2.38 1.24
C VAL A 76 22.83 -2.78 0.04
N ASP A 77 22.52 -4.08 -0.13
CA ASP A 77 21.71 -4.55 -1.26
C ASP A 77 20.28 -4.01 -1.19
N VAL A 78 19.71 -3.97 0.02
CA VAL A 78 18.37 -3.41 0.22
C VAL A 78 18.36 -1.89 0.01
N GLY A 79 19.39 -1.17 0.47
CA GLY A 79 19.56 0.25 0.18
C GLY A 79 19.77 0.52 -1.32
N ALA A 80 20.40 -0.41 -2.04
CA ALA A 80 20.51 -0.34 -3.50
C ALA A 80 19.15 -0.50 -4.20
N LEU A 81 18.20 -1.23 -3.61
CA LEU A 81 16.84 -1.37 -4.13
C LEU A 81 15.94 -0.17 -3.78
N LEU A 82 15.96 0.27 -2.51
CA LEU A 82 14.97 1.19 -1.95
C LEU A 82 15.46 2.62 -1.75
N GLY A 83 16.77 2.84 -1.81
CA GLY A 83 17.38 4.07 -1.33
C GLY A 83 17.37 4.16 0.20
N ASP A 84 17.68 5.36 0.71
CA ASP A 84 17.78 5.59 2.14
C ASP A 84 16.41 5.42 2.84
N PRO A 85 16.38 4.91 4.08
CA PRO A 85 15.15 4.80 4.84
C PRO A 85 14.61 6.17 5.29
N ASP A 86 13.29 6.27 5.40
CA ASP A 86 12.64 7.47 5.95
C ASP A 86 12.84 7.59 7.47
N PHE A 87 13.10 6.46 8.13
CA PHE A 87 13.46 6.41 9.54
C PHE A 87 14.25 5.16 9.87
N GLU A 88 15.12 5.32 10.87
CA GLU A 88 15.89 4.23 11.46
C GLU A 88 15.56 4.17 12.96
N SER A 89 15.47 2.96 13.49
CA SER A 89 15.25 2.74 14.92
C SER A 89 16.13 1.59 15.39
N ARG A 90 16.93 1.85 16.42
CA ARG A 90 17.69 0.80 17.10
C ARG A 90 17.01 0.49 18.43
N ARG A 91 16.62 -0.77 18.61
CA ARG A 91 16.04 -1.31 19.84
C ARG A 91 16.92 -2.43 20.38
N VAL A 92 16.65 -2.86 21.62
CA VAL A 92 17.33 -4.02 22.24
C VAL A 92 17.20 -5.27 21.36
N GLU A 93 16.09 -5.39 20.63
CA GLU A 93 15.76 -6.50 19.76
C GLU A 93 16.42 -6.41 18.37
N GLY A 94 17.09 -5.31 18.03
CA GLY A 94 17.78 -5.14 16.75
C GLY A 94 17.57 -3.77 16.12
N GLU A 95 18.10 -3.61 14.91
CA GLU A 95 17.95 -2.42 14.11
C GLU A 95 16.79 -2.56 13.12
N TYR A 96 16.05 -1.48 12.93
CA TYR A 96 14.91 -1.41 12.04
C TYR A 96 15.06 -0.22 11.10
N TRP A 97 14.86 -0.45 9.82
CA TRP A 97 14.72 0.59 8.81
C TRP A 97 13.29 0.61 8.32
N GLY A 98 12.77 1.81 8.01
CA GLY A 98 11.42 1.92 7.48
C GLY A 98 11.25 2.98 6.41
N TRP A 99 10.34 2.68 5.49
CA TRP A 99 9.93 3.56 4.40
C TRP A 99 8.44 3.84 4.51
N LYS A 100 8.10 5.12 4.57
CA LYS A 100 6.72 5.59 4.65
C LYS A 100 6.02 5.35 3.33
N CYS A 101 4.78 4.90 3.43
CA CYS A 101 3.81 4.87 2.34
C CYS A 101 2.50 5.40 2.93
N SER A 102 2.25 6.70 2.87
CA SER A 102 1.04 7.27 3.46
C SER A 102 0.15 7.86 2.39
N PRO A 103 -1.18 7.67 2.46
CA PRO A 103 -2.10 8.33 1.54
C PRO A 103 -2.09 9.86 1.71
N HIS A 104 -1.63 10.36 2.87
CA HIS A 104 -1.57 11.78 3.20
C HIS A 104 -0.19 12.14 3.76
N PRO A 105 0.32 13.35 3.48
CA PRO A 105 1.59 13.84 4.03
C PRO A 105 1.53 14.19 5.52
N ILE A 106 0.32 14.38 6.07
CA ILE A 106 0.08 14.78 7.47
C ILE A 106 -1.03 13.89 8.04
N GLY A 107 -0.70 13.05 9.03
CA GLY A 107 -1.69 12.39 9.90
C GLY A 107 -1.97 10.89 9.70
N SER A 108 -2.00 10.19 10.86
CA SER A 108 -2.64 8.93 11.31
C SER A 108 -2.88 7.70 10.41
N GLY A 109 -2.46 7.70 9.14
CA GLY A 109 -2.49 6.52 8.27
C GLY A 109 -1.08 6.08 7.89
N PHE A 110 -0.36 5.44 8.82
CA PHE A 110 0.99 4.94 8.54
C PHE A 110 0.90 3.52 7.97
N TYR A 111 1.01 3.40 6.66
CA TYR A 111 1.47 2.17 6.04
C TYR A 111 2.97 2.36 5.81
N SER A 112 3.79 1.55 6.45
CA SER A 112 5.24 1.62 6.27
C SER A 112 5.74 0.24 5.92
N LEU A 113 6.65 0.16 4.95
CA LEU A 113 7.52 -1.00 4.83
C LEU A 113 8.52 -0.91 5.98
N VAL A 114 8.61 -1.95 6.79
CA VAL A 114 9.57 -2.04 7.90
C VAL A 114 10.44 -3.27 7.68
N ILE A 115 11.75 -3.08 7.80
CA ILE A 115 12.75 -4.13 7.70
C ILE A 115 13.52 -4.18 9.01
N ARG A 116 13.68 -5.38 9.56
CA ARG A 116 14.51 -5.66 10.74
C ARG A 116 15.78 -6.36 10.29
N TRP A 117 16.88 -5.95 10.89
CA TRP A 117 18.22 -6.48 10.65
C TRP A 117 18.68 -7.36 11.82
N ASP A 118 19.54 -8.33 11.53
CA ASP A 118 20.35 -8.98 12.56
C ASP A 118 21.54 -8.10 12.96
N THR A 119 22.37 -8.63 13.86
CA THR A 119 23.57 -7.97 14.35
C THR A 119 24.66 -7.81 13.30
N ASP A 120 24.63 -8.61 12.23
CA ASP A 120 25.60 -8.61 11.14
C ASP A 120 25.12 -7.76 9.95
N GLY A 121 23.94 -7.13 10.06
CA GLY A 121 23.36 -6.26 9.04
C GLY A 121 22.64 -7.01 7.93
N ALA A 122 22.20 -8.25 8.17
CA ALA A 122 21.41 -9.03 7.23
C ALA A 122 19.90 -8.95 7.53
N LEU A 123 19.09 -8.99 6.49
CA LEU A 123 17.63 -8.89 6.57
C LEU A 123 17.07 -10.11 7.32
N LEU A 124 16.49 -9.89 8.49
CA LEU A 124 15.80 -10.93 9.27
C LEU A 124 14.30 -10.98 9.01
N TYR A 125 13.71 -9.82 8.78
CA TYR A 125 12.27 -9.69 8.65
C TYR A 125 11.92 -8.45 7.84
N ALA A 126 10.91 -8.55 7.00
CA ALA A 126 10.33 -7.39 6.32
C ALA A 126 8.81 -7.53 6.24
N SER A 127 8.10 -6.44 6.50
CA SER A 127 6.64 -6.43 6.41
C SER A 127 6.08 -5.04 6.10
N ALA A 128 4.83 -5.05 5.64
CA ALA A 128 4.02 -3.86 5.52
C ALA A 128 2.60 -4.12 6.05
N PRO A 129 1.94 -3.16 6.71
CA PRO A 129 0.61 -3.35 7.30
C PRO A 129 -0.41 -3.86 6.27
N GLY A 130 -1.03 -5.02 6.53
CA GLY A 130 -2.02 -5.62 5.63
C GLY A 130 -1.46 -6.12 4.29
N GLY A 131 -0.14 -6.28 4.18
CA GLY A 131 0.56 -6.86 3.03
C GLY A 131 1.25 -8.19 3.35
N PRO A 132 1.97 -8.77 2.38
CA PRO A 132 2.83 -9.92 2.64
C PRO A 132 3.93 -9.58 3.66
N GLN A 133 4.52 -10.62 4.23
CA GLN A 133 5.65 -10.52 5.14
C GLN A 133 6.65 -11.63 4.84
N ILE A 134 7.93 -11.35 5.07
CA ILE A 134 9.01 -12.34 5.01
C ILE A 134 9.74 -12.37 6.35
N GLY A 135 10.15 -13.57 6.79
CA GLY A 135 10.81 -13.77 8.09
C GLY A 135 9.84 -13.94 9.26
N ARG A 136 10.38 -14.33 10.43
CA ARG A 136 9.68 -14.52 11.70
C ARG A 136 10.54 -14.05 12.86
#